data_AF-A0A7J8SVQ9-F1
#
_entry.id   AF-A0A7J8SVQ9-F1
#
_cell.length_a   1.000
_cell.length_b   1.000
_cell.length_c   1.000
_cell.angle_alpha   90.00
_cell.angle_beta   90.00
_cell.angle_gamma   90.00
#
_symmetry.space_group_name_H-M   'P 1'
#
loop_
_entity.id
_entity.type
_entity.pdbx_description
1 polymer ?
#
loop_
_entity_poly.entity_id
_entity_poly.type
_entity_poly.pdbx_seq_one_letter_code
_entity_poly.pdbx_strand_id
1 'polypeptide(L)'
;MGLDMGISKVVIEGDNLSMIKKLHARVIKRSVLSAYIINAKKTSEDFVGCMFRHVIRNENELAHILAKKGLRREENTYLLERVPSYTIAATEMDNRRIDQASLSV
;
A
#
# COMPACT_ATOMS: atom_id res chain seq x y z
N MET A 1 12.27 3.83 -3.18
CA MET A 1 10.84 4.10 -2.92
C MET A 1 10.67 4.56 -1.48
N GLY A 2 9.75 5.47 -1.16
CA GLY A 2 9.42 5.90 0.21
C GLY A 2 10.60 6.42 1.04
N LEU A 3 11.42 5.50 1.56
CA LEU A 3 12.69 5.75 2.23
C LEU A 3 13.62 6.64 1.39
N ASP A 4 13.79 6.35 0.09
CA ASP A 4 14.61 7.17 -0.82
C ASP A 4 14.07 8.60 -1.01
N MET A 5 12.78 8.81 -0.69
CA MET A 5 12.13 10.11 -0.71
C MET A 5 12.16 10.81 0.66
N GLY A 6 12.88 10.25 1.63
CA GLY A 6 12.95 10.77 3.01
C GLY A 6 11.70 10.52 3.84
N ILE A 7 10.77 9.66 3.40
CA ILE A 7 9.58 9.33 4.18
C ILE A 7 9.99 8.46 5.36
N SER A 8 9.77 8.97 6.57
CA SER A 8 10.14 8.29 7.81
C SER A 8 9.01 7.44 8.41
N LYS A 9 7.75 7.83 8.17
CA LYS A 9 6.57 7.14 8.70
C LYS A 9 5.57 6.84 7.59
N VAL A 10 5.06 5.62 7.55
CA VAL A 10 4.13 5.16 6.52
C VAL A 10 2.99 4.32 7.10
N VAL A 11 1.82 4.42 6.46
CA VAL A 11 0.71 3.47 6.65
C VAL A 11 0.50 2.76 5.33
N ILE A 12 0.62 1.44 5.34
CA ILE A 12 0.43 0.57 4.18
C ILE A 12 -1.00 0.02 4.24
N GLU A 13 -1.81 0.41 3.27
CA GLU A 13 -3.22 0.04 3.20
C GLU A 13 -3.47 -1.10 2.21
N GLY A 14 -4.46 -1.93 2.50
CA GLY A 14 -4.93 -2.94 1.57
C GLY A 14 -6.29 -3.52 1.94
N ASP A 15 -7.01 -4.00 0.93
CA ASP A 15 -8.37 -4.56 1.07
C ASP A 15 -8.39 -6.08 1.33
N ASN A 16 -7.23 -6.74 1.30
CA ASN A 16 -7.12 -8.15 1.63
C ASN A 16 -6.90 -8.36 3.15
N LEU A 17 -7.98 -8.49 3.91
CA LEU A 17 -7.94 -8.69 5.35
C LEU A 17 -7.07 -9.89 5.79
N SER A 18 -7.08 -10.99 5.03
CA SER A 18 -6.27 -12.18 5.34
C SER A 18 -4.77 -11.87 5.25
N MET A 19 -4.36 -11.07 4.26
CA MET A 19 -2.98 -10.61 4.12
C MET A 19 -2.57 -9.65 5.23
N ILE A 20 -3.42 -8.67 5.56
CA ILE A 20 -3.15 -7.74 6.67
C ILE A 20 -2.98 -8.51 7.99
N LYS A 21 -3.84 -9.50 8.27
CA LYS A 21 -3.69 -10.36 9.47
C LYS A 21 -2.38 -11.14 9.47
N LYS A 22 -1.92 -11.64 8.32
CA LYS A 22 -0.62 -12.34 8.21
C LYS A 22 0.57 -11.41 8.44
N LEU A 23 0.47 -10.16 8.00
CA LEU A 23 1.49 -9.13 8.26
C LEU A 23 1.55 -8.77 9.75
N HIS A 24 0.43 -8.76 10.46
CA HIS A 24 0.41 -8.54 11.92
C HIS A 24 0.77 -9.78 12.75
N ALA A 25 0.68 -10.97 12.19
CA ALA A 25 0.95 -12.20 12.94
C ALA A 25 2.44 -12.29 13.34
N ARG A 26 2.73 -12.55 14.62
CA ARG A 26 4.11 -12.73 15.10
C ARG A 26 4.80 -13.91 14.42
N VAL A 27 4.08 -15.02 14.26
CA VAL A 27 4.59 -16.25 13.64
C VAL A 27 4.13 -16.32 12.18
N ILE A 28 5.10 -16.44 11.27
CA ILE A 28 4.84 -16.62 9.84
C ILE A 28 4.65 -18.11 9.57
N LYS A 29 3.44 -18.48 9.14
CA LYS A 29 3.16 -19.86 8.71
C LYS A 29 3.79 -20.12 7.34
N ARG A 30 4.35 -21.32 7.15
CA ARG A 30 4.89 -21.76 5.86
C ARG A 30 3.77 -21.73 4.81
N SER A 31 3.97 -20.96 3.75
CA SER A 31 3.05 -20.86 2.61
C SER A 31 3.80 -20.30 1.40
N VAL A 32 3.22 -20.36 0.21
CA VAL A 32 3.78 -19.73 -1.00
C VAL A 32 4.01 -18.22 -0.80
N LEU A 33 3.25 -17.60 0.11
CA LEU A 33 3.34 -16.16 0.40
C LEU A 33 4.34 -15.81 1.51
N SER A 34 4.97 -16.79 2.18
CA SER A 34 5.81 -16.51 3.35
C SER A 34 7.02 -15.66 3.00
N ALA A 35 7.64 -15.87 1.84
CA ALA A 35 8.78 -15.06 1.38
C ALA A 35 8.38 -13.58 1.22
N TYR A 36 7.23 -13.31 0.62
CA TYR A 36 6.70 -11.95 0.46
C TYR A 36 6.37 -11.29 1.81
N ILE A 37 5.79 -12.03 2.75
CA ILE A 37 5.47 -11.52 4.09
C ILE A 37 6.76 -11.20 4.87
N ILE A 38 7.77 -12.07 4.80
CA ILE A 38 9.08 -11.83 5.43
C ILE A 38 9.71 -10.57 4.84
N ASN A 39 9.70 -10.43 3.52
CA ASN A 39 10.29 -9.27 2.85
C ASN A 39 9.57 -7.98 3.26
N ALA A 40 8.23 -7.95 3.19
CA ALA A 40 7.43 -6.79 3.57
C ALA A 40 7.68 -6.35 5.03
N LYS A 41 7.81 -7.32 5.95
CA LYS A 41 8.14 -7.02 7.36
C LYS A 41 9.54 -6.44 7.52
N LYS A 42 10.55 -7.04 6.89
CA LYS A 42 11.91 -6.50 6.94
C LYS A 42 11.97 -5.09 6.38
N THR A 43 11.38 -4.85 5.22
CA THR A 43 11.32 -3.50 4.63
C THR A 43 10.54 -2.52 5.51
N SER A 44 9.54 -2.98 6.27
CA SER A 44 8.82 -2.12 7.21
C SER A 44 9.67 -1.66 8.40
N GLU A 45 10.71 -2.41 8.77
CA GLU A 45 11.63 -2.09 9.86
C GLU A 45 12.59 -0.95 9.50
N ASP A 46 12.78 -0.67 8.20
CA ASP A 46 13.61 0.43 7.71
C ASP A 46 12.95 1.81 7.93
N PHE A 47 11.63 1.85 8.16
CA PHE A 47 10.91 3.07 8.50
C PHE A 47 10.92 3.31 10.01
N VAL A 48 10.97 4.58 10.43
CA VAL A 48 10.80 4.98 11.84
C VAL A 48 9.43 4.55 12.37
N GLY A 49 8.41 4.54 11.51
CA GLY A 49 7.12 3.96 11.84
C GLY A 49 6.44 3.39 10.60
N CYS A 50 6.05 2.12 10.66
CA CYS A 50 5.27 1.49 9.61
C CYS A 50 4.07 0.74 10.21
N MET A 51 2.87 0.99 9.67
CA MET A 51 1.66 0.29 10.09
C MET A 51 0.95 -0.32 8.89
N PHE A 52 0.42 -1.54 9.06
CA PHE A 52 -0.43 -2.18 8.06
C PHE A 52 -1.89 -1.99 8.45
N ARG A 53 -2.70 -1.40 7.56
CA ARG A 53 -4.11 -1.10 7.80
C ARG A 53 -4.99 -1.79 6.76
N HIS A 54 -6.05 -2.43 7.24
CA HIS A 54 -7.10 -2.92 6.37
C HIS A 54 -8.06 -1.78 6.04
N VAL A 55 -8.37 -1.61 4.76
CA VAL A 55 -9.37 -0.68 4.24
C VAL A 55 -10.42 -1.45 3.44
N ILE A 56 -11.60 -0.87 3.22
CA ILE A 56 -12.58 -1.53 2.35
C ILE A 56 -12.15 -1.43 0.88
N ARG A 57 -12.64 -2.33 0.02
CA ARG A 57 -12.26 -2.36 -1.40
C ARG A 57 -12.46 -1.02 -2.12
N ASN A 58 -13.53 -0.29 -1.80
CA ASN A 58 -13.81 1.03 -2.39
C ASN A 58 -12.80 2.12 -1.96
N GLU A 59 -12.12 1.91 -0.83
CA GLU A 59 -11.01 2.77 -0.40
C GLU A 59 -9.71 2.40 -1.10
N ASN A 60 -9.55 1.13 -1.50
CA ASN A 60 -8.39 0.63 -2.25
C ASN A 60 -8.55 0.69 -3.79
N GLU A 61 -9.50 1.47 -4.31
CA GLU A 61 -9.83 1.47 -5.75
C GLU A 61 -8.67 1.95 -6.63
N LEU A 62 -7.89 2.94 -6.15
CA LEU A 62 -6.71 3.43 -6.87
C LEU A 62 -5.69 2.30 -7.09
N ALA A 63 -5.34 1.56 -6.02
CA ALA A 63 -4.45 0.42 -6.11
C ALA A 63 -5.02 -0.68 -7.01
N HIS A 64 -6.34 -0.90 -7.00
CA HIS A 64 -7.00 -1.85 -7.89
C HIS A 64 -6.84 -1.48 -9.37
N ILE A 65 -7.08 -0.21 -9.73
CA ILE A 65 -6.94 0.29 -11.10
C ILE A 65 -5.48 0.15 -11.58
N LEU A 66 -4.53 0.53 -10.72
CA LEU A 66 -3.10 0.42 -11.01
C LEU A 66 -2.69 -1.04 -11.22
N ALA A 67 -3.09 -1.96 -10.33
CA ALA A 67 -2.78 -3.38 -10.47
C ALA A 67 -3.36 -3.99 -11.75
N LYS A 68 -4.61 -3.66 -12.11
CA LYS A 68 -5.27 -4.16 -13.32
C LYS A 68 -4.57 -3.69 -14.60
N LYS A 69 -4.03 -2.47 -14.60
CA LYS A 69 -3.29 -1.93 -15.74
C LYS A 69 -1.85 -2.41 -15.79
N GLY A 70 -1.18 -2.50 -14.65
CA GLY A 70 0.15 -3.09 -14.54
C GLY A 70 0.19 -4.51 -15.07
N LEU A 71 -0.80 -5.34 -14.73
CA LEU A 71 -0.93 -6.70 -15.27
C LEU A 71 -1.02 -6.73 -16.80
N ARG A 72 -1.66 -5.74 -17.44
CA ARG A 72 -1.78 -5.66 -18.90
C ARG A 72 -0.51 -5.14 -19.59
N ARG A 73 0.32 -4.41 -18.87
CA ARG A 73 1.53 -3.74 -19.38
C ARG A 73 2.81 -4.41 -18.93
N GLU A 74 2.71 -5.48 -18.14
CA GLU A 74 3.84 -6.12 -17.45
C GLU A 74 4.62 -5.15 -16.54
N GLU A 75 3.94 -4.10 -16.06
CA GLU A 75 4.45 -3.13 -15.10
C GLU A 75 4.08 -3.58 -13.67
N ASN A 76 4.99 -3.43 -12.72
CA ASN A 76 4.84 -3.98 -11.37
C ASN A 76 4.87 -2.92 -10.24
N THR A 77 5.12 -1.65 -10.54
CA THR A 77 5.32 -0.60 -9.52
C THR A 77 4.88 0.78 -10.01
N TYR A 78 4.11 1.49 -9.18
CA TYR A 78 3.62 2.85 -9.42
C TYR A 78 3.82 3.71 -8.16
N LEU A 79 4.07 5.01 -8.31
CA LEU A 79 4.30 5.96 -7.21
C LEU A 79 3.59 7.29 -7.50
N LEU A 80 3.14 7.99 -6.45
CA LEU A 80 2.28 9.19 -6.52
C LEU A 80 2.83 10.31 -7.45
N GLU A 81 4.15 10.46 -7.54
CA GLU A 81 4.81 11.45 -8.41
C GLU A 81 4.92 11.03 -9.89
N ARG A 82 4.51 9.81 -10.21
CA ARG A 82 4.43 9.23 -11.56
C ARG A 82 3.07 8.58 -11.81
N VAL A 83 2.02 9.13 -11.22
CA VAL A 83 0.65 8.65 -11.41
C VAL A 83 0.25 8.85 -12.86
N PRO A 84 -0.05 7.77 -13.60
CA PRO A 84 -0.43 7.89 -14.99
C PRO A 84 -1.72 8.68 -15.16
N SER A 85 -1.88 9.37 -16.30
CA SER A 85 -3.05 10.24 -16.55
C SER A 85 -4.40 9.53 -16.40
N TYR A 86 -4.42 8.21 -16.54
CA TYR A 86 -5.63 7.42 -16.41
C TYR A 86 -6.11 7.16 -14.98
N THR A 87 -5.34 7.52 -13.96
CA THR A 87 -5.71 7.40 -12.55
C THR A 87 -6.04 8.74 -11.90
N ILE A 88 -6.05 9.85 -12.65
CA ILE A 88 -6.24 11.21 -12.10
C ILE A 88 -7.49 11.29 -11.22
N ALA A 89 -8.66 10.87 -11.72
CA ALA A 89 -9.91 10.95 -10.96
C ALA A 89 -9.87 10.13 -9.66
N ALA A 90 -9.32 8.91 -9.70
CA ALA A 90 -9.18 8.07 -8.51
C ALA A 90 -8.16 8.66 -7.52
N THR A 91 -7.09 9.29 -8.03
CA THR A 91 -6.04 9.93 -7.22
C THR A 91 -6.57 11.18 -6.53
N GLU A 92 -7.38 11.99 -7.21
CA GLU A 92 -8.03 13.16 -6.60
C GLU A 92 -8.98 12.77 -5.46
N MET A 93 -9.76 11.69 -5.66
CA MET A 93 -10.62 11.17 -4.59
C MET A 93 -9.82 10.65 -3.40
N ASP A 94 -8.70 9.96 -3.67
CA ASP A 94 -7.82 9.42 -2.64
C ASP A 94 -7.12 10.52 -1.84
N ASN A 95 -6.56 11.52 -2.52
CA ASN A 95 -5.94 12.69 -1.90
C ASN A 95 -6.91 13.44 -0.98
N ARG A 96 -8.16 13.66 -1.42
CA ARG A 96 -9.19 14.31 -0.59
C ARG A 96 -9.47 13.55 0.70
N ARG A 97 -9.39 12.21 0.68
CA ARG A 97 -9.57 11.38 1.89
C ARG A 97 -8.39 11.54 2.84
N ILE A 98 -7.16 11.56 2.32
CA ILE A 98 -5.94 11.78 3.11
C ILE A 98 -5.96 13.15 3.79
N ASP A 99 -6.35 14.19 3.07
CA ASP A 99 -6.46 15.56 3.61
C ASP A 99 -7.50 15.63 4.74
N GLN A 100 -8.66 14.98 4.55
CA GLN A 100 -9.70 14.89 5.59
C GLN A 100 -9.24 14.10 6.82
N ALA A 101 -8.49 13.02 6.65
CA ALA A 101 -7.93 12.24 7.75
C ALA A 101 -6.85 13.04 8.53
N SER A 102 -6.06 13.86 7.83
CA SER A 102 -5.02 14.70 8.42
C SER A 102 -5.56 15.89 9.23
N LEU A 103 -6.82 16.29 8.98
CA LEU A 103 -7.55 17.33 9.74
C LEU A 103 -8.23 16.79 11.01
N SER A 104 -8.17 15.49 11.27
CA SER A 104 -8.81 14.82 12.41
C SER A 104 -7.85 14.28 13.47
N VAL A 105 -6.58 14.68 13.42
CA VAL A 105 -5.50 14.37 14.38
C VAL A 105 -4.95 15.66 14.97
#